data_AF-A0A6B3HTM3-F1
#
_entry.id   AF-A0A6B3HTM3-F1
#
_cell.length_a   1.000
_cell.length_b   1.000
_cell.length_c   1.000
_cell.angle_alpha   90.00
_cell.angle_beta   90.00
_cell.angle_gamma   90.00
#
_symmetry.space_group_name_H-M   'P 1'
#
loop_
_entity.id
_entity.type
_entity.pdbx_description
1 polymer ?
#
loop_
_entity_poly.entity_id
_entity_poly.type
_entity_poly.pdbx_seq_one_letter_code
_entity_poly.pdbx_strand_id
1 'polypeptide(L)' 'SSAPDRVELRVVDRGPGVPDAAKGHIFEPFQRLGDAPRGAGVGLGLAVARGFTEAIGATLTAEDTPGGGL' A
#
# COMPACT_ATOMS: atom_id res chain seq x y z
N SER A 1 -19.85 7.27 -25.68
CA SER A 1 -19.40 6.31 -24.66
C SER A 1 -18.64 7.10 -23.61
N SER A 2 -19.25 7.42 -22.47
CA SER A 2 -18.49 8.04 -21.36
C SER A 2 -17.64 6.94 -20.75
N ALA A 3 -16.34 7.19 -20.60
CA ALA A 3 -15.52 6.35 -19.74
C ALA A 3 -16.19 6.28 -18.35
N PRO A 4 -16.05 5.17 -17.61
CA PRO A 4 -16.54 5.12 -16.24
C PRO A 4 -15.95 6.29 -15.44
N ASP A 5 -16.76 6.92 -14.58
CA ASP A 5 -16.38 8.08 -13.75
C ASP A 5 -15.29 7.76 -12.70
N ARG A 6 -14.74 6.52 -12.71
CA ARG A 6 -13.74 6.03 -11.77
C ARG A 6 -12.69 5.17 -12.48
N VAL A 7 -11.43 5.40 -12.11
CA VAL A 7 -10.28 4.58 -12.50
C VAL A 7 -9.82 3.80 -11.28
N GLU A 8 -9.52 2.51 -11.45
CA GLU A 8 -8.97 1.64 -10.42
C GLU A 8 -7.59 1.14 -10.84
N LEU A 9 -6.61 1.26 -9.95
CA LEU A 9 -5.24 0.77 -10.13
C LEU A 9 -4.93 -0.22 -8.99
N ARG A 10 -4.48 -1.42 -9.36
CA ARG A 10 -4.08 -2.46 -8.41
C ARG A 10 -2.59 -2.75 -8.59
N VAL A 11 -1.85 -2.70 -7.48
CA VAL A 11 -0.45 -3.11 -7.42
C VAL A 11 -0.42 -4.42 -6.66
N VAL A 12 0.15 -5.45 -7.28
CA VAL A 12 0.22 -6.80 -6.70
C VAL A 12 1.68 -7.15 -6.44
N ASP A 13 2.01 -7.47 -5.20
CA ASP A 13 3.29 -8.05 -4.81
C ASP A 13 3.18 -9.56 -4.54
N ARG A 14 4.33 -10.23 -4.42
CA ARG A 14 4.41 -11.68 -4.12
C ARG A 14 5.25 -11.95 -2.87
N GLY A 15 5.32 -10.97 -1.97
CA GLY A 15 6.02 -11.03 -0.70
C GLY A 15 5.26 -11.87 0.33
N PRO A 16 5.72 -11.89 1.59
CA PRO A 16 5.09 -12.67 2.65
C PRO A 16 3.67 -12.18 3.03
N GLY A 17 3.18 -11.09 2.44
CA GLY A 17 1.94 -10.44 2.81
C GLY A 17 2.08 -9.59 4.08
N VAL A 18 0.99 -8.93 4.47
CA VAL A 18 0.90 -8.10 5.67
C VAL A 18 -0.21 -8.62 6.57
N PRO A 19 0.05 -8.87 7.87
CA PRO A 19 -1.00 -9.25 8.81
C PRO A 19 -2.13 -8.21 8.87
N ASP A 20 -3.38 -8.64 8.98
CA ASP A 20 -4.56 -7.76 9.04
C ASP A 20 -4.43 -6.64 10.07
N ALA A 21 -3.94 -6.98 11.27
CA ALA A 21 -3.70 -6.02 12.35
C ALA A 21 -2.72 -4.90 11.97
N ALA A 22 -1.85 -5.13 11.00
CA ALA A 22 -0.86 -4.17 10.54
C ALA A 22 -1.30 -3.39 9.29
N LYS A 23 -2.28 -3.88 8.51
CA LYS A 23 -2.76 -3.23 7.27
C LYS A 23 -3.24 -1.79 7.46
N GLY A 24 -3.81 -1.46 8.63
CA GLY A 24 -4.18 -0.07 8.94
C GLY A 24 -2.97 0.84 9.16
N HIS A 25 -1.89 0.28 9.71
CA HIS A 25 -0.70 1.02 10.11
C HIS A 25 0.38 1.08 9.02
N ILE A 26 0.36 0.23 7.98
CA ILE A 26 1.39 0.23 6.93
C ILE A 26 1.52 1.55 6.16
N PHE A 27 0.49 2.39 6.21
CA PHE A 27 0.49 3.71 5.60
C PHE A 27 1.04 4.80 6.53
N GLU A 28 1.36 4.48 7.78
CA GLU A 28 2.02 5.42 8.68
C GLU A 28 3.49 5.59 8.29
N PRO A 29 4.03 6.82 8.38
CA PRO A 29 5.43 7.07 8.05
C PRO A 29 6.35 6.31 9.00
N PHE A 30 7.48 5.83 8.47
CA PHE A 30 8.52 5.09 9.20
C PHE A 30 8.11 3.72 9.74
N GLN A 31 6.94 3.20 9.36
CA GLN A 31 6.56 1.84 9.72
C GLN A 31 7.45 0.82 9.01
N ARG A 32 7.99 -0.12 9.81
CA ARG A 32 8.77 -1.26 9.36
C ARG A 32 8.09 -2.52 9.87
N LEU A 33 7.39 -3.23 8.99
CA LEU A 33 6.98 -4.60 9.29
C LEU A 33 8.21 -5.51 9.21
N GLY A 34 8.90 -5.68 10.34
CA GLY A 34 9.96 -6.67 10.52
C GLY A 34 11.36 -6.28 10.04
N ASP A 35 12.28 -7.23 10.19
CA ASP A 35 13.72 -7.15 9.92
C ASP A 35 14.01 -7.06 8.41
N ALA A 36 13.69 -5.93 7.79
CA ALA A 36 14.14 -5.66 6.43
C ALA A 36 15.68 -5.49 6.41
N PRO A 37 16.40 -6.13 5.47
CA PRO A 37 17.86 -6.05 5.42
C PRO A 37 18.34 -4.60 5.28
N ARG A 38 19.49 -4.28 5.90
CA ARG A 38 20.13 -2.97 5.80
C ARG A 38 20.29 -2.58 4.32
N GLY A 39 19.54 -1.57 3.89
CA GLY A 39 19.45 -1.13 2.49
C GLY A 39 18.02 -0.98 1.96
N ALA A 40 17.03 -1.59 2.62
CA ALA A 40 15.62 -1.35 2.34
C ALA A 40 15.23 0.09 2.74
N GLY A 41 14.48 0.77 1.86
CA GLY A 41 14.12 2.19 2.01
C GLY A 41 13.50 2.56 3.37
N VAL A 42 13.47 3.85 3.68
CA VAL A 42 13.08 4.41 4.99
C VAL A 42 11.62 4.19 5.43
N GLY A 43 10.82 3.38 4.71
CA GLY A 43 9.42 3.11 5.07
C GLY A 43 8.50 4.31 4.82
N LEU A 44 8.79 5.13 3.80
CA LEU A 44 7.99 6.31 3.45
C LEU A 44 7.08 6.10 2.24
N GLY A 45 7.31 5.06 1.44
CA GLY A 45 6.63 4.89 0.15
C GLY A 45 5.10 4.87 0.26
N LEU A 46 4.55 4.06 1.16
CA LEU A 46 3.10 3.95 1.35
C LEU A 46 2.48 5.19 1.99
N ALA A 47 3.18 5.83 2.92
CA ALA A 47 2.75 7.09 3.53
C ALA A 47 2.66 8.22 2.47
N VAL A 48 3.64 8.31 1.58
CA VAL A 48 3.65 9.26 0.48
C VAL A 48 2.53 8.96 -0.53
N ALA A 49 2.34 7.68 -0.88
CA ALA A 49 1.25 7.27 -1.77
C ALA A 49 -0.12 7.66 -1.20
N ARG A 50 -0.35 7.40 0.10
CA ARG A 50 -1.59 7.80 0.78
C ARG A 50 -1.82 9.31 0.73
N GLY A 51 -0.77 10.11 1.02
CA GLY A 51 -0.87 11.57 0.96
C GLY A 51 -1.24 12.09 -0.43
N PHE A 52 -0.67 11.52 -1.50
CA PHE A 52 -1.06 11.88 -2.87
C PHE A 52 -2.48 11.46 -3.20
N THR A 53 -2.88 10.25 -2.82
CA THR A 53 -4.22 9.73 -3.05
C THR A 53 -5.29 10.58 -2.36
N GLU A 54 -5.06 10.98 -1.10
CA GLU A 54 -5.95 11.88 -0.36
C GLU A 54 -5.98 13.29 -0.99
N ALA A 55 -4.85 13.82 -1.44
CA ALA A 55 -4.76 15.14 -2.08
C ALA A 55 -5.55 15.25 -3.39
N ILE A 56 -5.71 14.15 -4.13
CA ILE A 56 -6.50 14.10 -5.37
C ILE A 56 -7.94 13.60 -5.15
N GLY A 57 -8.36 13.39 -3.90
CA GLY A 57 -9.70 12.90 -3.56
C GLY A 57 -9.95 11.44 -3.93
N ALA A 58 -8.89 10.65 -4.11
CA ALA A 58 -8.96 9.22 -4.35
C ALA A 58 -8.84 8.41 -3.04
N THR A 59 -8.90 7.08 -3.15
CA THR A 59 -8.79 6.17 -2.00
C THR A 59 -7.72 5.12 -2.25
N LEU A 60 -6.90 4.83 -1.24
CA LEU A 60 -5.86 3.80 -1.26
C LEU A 60 -6.18 2.76 -0.19
N THR A 61 -6.32 1.49 -0.60
CA THR A 61 -6.58 0.36 0.28
C THR A 61 -5.53 -0.72 0.08
N ALA A 62 -5.32 -1.53 1.12
CA ALA A 62 -4.46 -2.70 1.11
C ALA A 62 -5.33 -3.94 1.25
N GLU A 63 -5.24 -4.84 0.28
CA GLU A 63 -6.03 -6.08 0.21
C GLU A 63 -5.08 -7.27 0.09
N ASP A 64 -5.51 -8.46 0.51
CA ASP A 64 -4.69 -9.64 0.28
C ASP A 64 -4.77 -10.07 -1.17
N THR A 65 -3.60 -10.39 -1.75
CA THR A 65 -3.56 -11.07 -3.04
C THR A 65 -3.69 -12.59 -2.84
N PRO A 66 -4.62 -13.27 -3.53
CA PRO A 66 -4.69 -14.74 -3.55
C PRO A 66 -3.35 -15.34 -4.03
N GLY A 67 -2.63 -16.03 -3.14
CA GLY A 67 -1.31 -16.60 -3.42
C GLY A 67 -0.13 -15.94 -2.68
N GLY A 68 -0.40 -14.91 -1.87
CA GLY A 68 0.59 -14.19 -1.05
C GLY A 68 0.95 -12.82 -1.63
N GLY A 69 1.20 -11.85 -0.75
CA GLY A 69 1.46 -10.44 -1.07
C GLY A 69 0.28 -9.50 -0.75
N LEU A 70 0.50 -8.20 -0.95
CA LEU A 70 -0.53 -7.15 -1.04
C LEU A 70 -0.94 -6.88 -2.50
#